data_AF-A0AA94RHD7-F1
#
_entry.id   AF-A0AA94RHD7-F1
#
_cell.length_a   1.000
_cell.length_b   1.000
_cell.length_c   1.000
_cell.angle_alpha   90.00
_cell.angle_beta   90.00
_cell.angle_gamma   90.00
#
_symmetry.space_group_name_H-M   'P 1'
#
loop_
_entity.id
_entity.type
_entity.pdbx_description
1 polymer ?
#
loop_
_entity_poly.entity_id
_entity_poly.type
_entity_poly.pdbx_seq_one_letter_code
_entity_poly.pdbx_strand_id
1 'polypeptide(L)'
;MAVPYGPWVESWLSSERFATYLRMAGHDRSRALALYEWSTSLNAALLHDFAHLEVGLRNMYDAALMGAVAAGDNHWLDATTADRLFPRSVADNLRTHRDIATARRNAGGNAAPTGKVIAEFTFGFWVFLTSRRHEPLVWLPHLAQAYPRATNRGQLHNSLGDLLNARNRVAHHEPATVSAGRQIIRRIRGQARYISPELAQHIDATSTVETIIQSRP
;
A
#
# COMPACT_ATOMS: atom_id res chain seq x y z
N MET A 1 15.78 -30.32 3.54
CA MET A 1 15.09 -31.03 4.64
C MET A 1 14.39 -30.00 5.50
N ALA A 2 13.09 -30.13 5.73
CA ALA A 2 12.35 -29.25 6.62
C ALA A 2 12.64 -29.63 8.08
N VAL A 3 12.82 -28.64 8.95
CA VAL A 3 12.99 -28.88 10.40
C VAL A 3 11.63 -29.31 10.95
N PRO A 4 11.51 -30.47 11.61
CA PRO A 4 10.24 -30.92 12.16
C PRO A 4 9.78 -30.00 13.30
N TYR A 5 8.48 -30.04 13.58
CA TYR A 5 7.91 -29.34 14.73
C TYR A 5 8.64 -29.73 16.03
N GLY A 6 8.87 -28.75 16.89
CA GLY A 6 9.35 -28.93 18.26
C GLY A 6 8.94 -27.76 19.15
N PRO A 7 9.26 -27.79 20.46
CA PRO A 7 8.88 -26.75 21.42
C PRO A 7 9.29 -25.33 21.03
N TRP A 8 10.36 -25.20 20.23
CA TRP A 8 10.86 -23.93 19.70
C TRP A 8 9.82 -23.16 18.87
N VAL A 9 8.87 -23.85 18.24
CA VAL A 9 7.83 -23.23 17.39
C VAL A 9 6.92 -22.36 18.22
N GLU A 10 6.46 -22.84 19.37
CA GLU A 10 5.59 -22.07 20.26
C GLU A 10 6.37 -20.99 21.01
N SER A 11 7.68 -21.17 21.24
CA SER A 11 8.54 -20.09 21.76
C SER A 11 8.71 -18.93 20.77
N TRP A 12 8.76 -19.22 19.46
CA TRP A 12 8.88 -18.20 18.42
C TRP A 12 7.53 -17.55 18.06
N LEU A 13 6.52 -18.38 17.77
CA LEU A 13 5.22 -17.91 17.26
C LEU A 13 4.24 -17.52 18.35
N SER A 14 4.49 -17.86 19.61
CA SER A 14 3.48 -17.93 20.67
C SER A 14 2.43 -19.02 20.41
N SER A 15 1.85 -19.53 21.48
CA SER A 15 0.78 -20.53 21.40
C SER A 15 -0.47 -19.95 20.73
N GLU A 16 -0.78 -18.67 20.90
CA GLU A 16 -1.95 -18.00 20.32
C GLU A 16 -1.86 -17.88 18.80
N ARG A 17 -0.71 -17.46 18.24
CA ARG A 17 -0.56 -17.40 16.77
C ARG A 17 -0.55 -18.80 16.19
N PHE A 18 0.17 -19.74 16.82
CA PHE A 18 0.24 -21.11 16.34
C PHE A 18 -1.12 -21.82 16.40
N ALA A 19 -1.96 -21.54 17.41
CA ALA A 19 -3.31 -22.08 17.52
C ALA A 19 -4.19 -21.79 16.30
N THR A 20 -3.98 -20.65 15.63
CA THR A 20 -4.72 -20.35 14.39
C THR A 20 -4.38 -21.34 13.28
N TYR A 21 -3.09 -21.64 13.09
CA TYR A 21 -2.65 -22.60 12.08
C TYR A 21 -3.00 -24.04 12.47
N LEU A 22 -2.99 -24.39 13.76
CA LEU A 22 -3.49 -25.68 14.25
C LEU A 22 -4.95 -25.91 13.87
N ARG A 23 -5.83 -24.92 14.09
CA ARG A 23 -7.24 -25.03 13.67
C ARG A 23 -7.36 -25.24 12.16
N MET A 24 -6.58 -24.51 11.36
CA MET A 24 -6.57 -24.64 9.90
C MET A 24 -6.01 -25.99 9.41
N ALA A 25 -5.13 -26.61 10.20
CA ALA A 25 -4.47 -27.87 9.88
C ALA A 25 -5.23 -29.12 10.37
N GLY A 26 -6.36 -28.96 11.07
CA GLY A 26 -7.02 -30.09 11.75
C GLY A 26 -6.22 -30.62 12.94
N HIS A 27 -5.54 -29.72 13.66
CA HIS A 27 -4.66 -29.99 14.82
C HIS A 27 -3.39 -30.82 14.54
N ASP A 28 -3.06 -31.05 13.26
CA ASP A 28 -1.75 -31.58 12.87
C ASP A 28 -0.67 -30.49 13.00
N ARG A 29 0.32 -30.73 13.87
CA ARG A 29 1.39 -29.76 14.18
C ARG A 29 2.37 -29.54 13.04
N SER A 30 2.74 -30.60 12.32
CA SER A 30 3.67 -30.53 11.19
C SER A 30 3.03 -29.75 10.04
N ARG A 31 1.75 -30.04 9.76
CA ARG A 31 0.95 -29.31 8.77
C ARG A 31 0.68 -27.86 9.19
N ALA A 32 0.44 -27.60 10.48
CA ALA A 32 0.28 -26.23 10.98
C ALA A 32 1.55 -25.38 10.78
N LEU A 33 2.72 -25.95 11.04
CA LEU A 33 4.01 -25.29 10.77
C LEU A 33 4.20 -25.04 9.26
N ALA A 34 3.87 -26.03 8.42
CA ALA A 34 3.92 -25.87 6.96
C ALA A 34 2.93 -24.78 6.45
N LEU A 35 1.74 -24.69 7.04
CA LEU A 35 0.75 -23.64 6.71
C LEU A 35 1.21 -22.25 7.16
N TYR A 36 1.91 -22.14 8.29
CA TYR A 36 2.53 -20.89 8.71
C TYR A 36 3.58 -20.41 7.70
N GLU A 37 4.47 -21.31 7.26
CA GLU A 37 5.50 -20.98 6.28
C GLU A 37 4.89 -20.61 4.93
N TRP A 38 3.88 -21.37 4.49
CA TRP A 38 3.09 -21.04 3.29
C TRP A 38 2.43 -19.66 3.39
N SER A 39 1.81 -19.35 4.54
CA SER A 39 1.17 -18.05 4.79
C SER A 39 2.18 -16.90 4.76
N THR A 40 3.37 -17.10 5.34
CA THR A 40 4.46 -16.13 5.32
C THR A 40 4.97 -15.90 3.90
N SER A 41 5.14 -16.97 3.13
CA SER A 41 5.52 -16.91 1.71
C SER A 41 4.49 -16.14 0.88
N LEU A 42 3.19 -16.41 1.09
CA LEU A 42 2.11 -15.68 0.42
C LEU A 42 2.10 -14.20 0.80
N ASN A 43 2.32 -13.87 2.08
CA ASN A 43 2.44 -12.47 2.51
C ASN A 43 3.62 -11.76 1.83
N ALA A 44 4.78 -12.42 1.70
CA ALA A 44 5.94 -11.85 1.02
C ALA A 44 5.66 -11.57 -0.47
N ALA A 45 5.02 -12.51 -1.18
CA ALA A 45 4.62 -12.31 -2.58
C ALA A 45 3.59 -11.18 -2.75
N LEU A 46 2.66 -11.02 -1.81
CA LEU A 46 1.72 -9.91 -1.83
C LEU A 46 2.42 -8.56 -1.59
N LEU A 47 3.42 -8.49 -0.69
CA LEU A 47 4.20 -7.26 -0.48
C LEU A 47 5.02 -6.88 -1.72
N HIS A 48 5.54 -7.85 -2.45
CA HIS A 48 6.17 -7.63 -3.75
C HIS A 48 5.19 -6.92 -4.72
N ASP A 49 3.97 -7.43 -4.85
CA ASP A 49 2.98 -6.85 -5.77
C ASP A 49 2.46 -5.48 -5.27
N PHE A 50 2.35 -5.29 -3.96
CA PHE A 50 2.03 -3.98 -3.37
C PHE A 50 3.11 -2.94 -3.65
N ALA A 51 4.40 -3.32 -3.67
CA ALA A 51 5.49 -2.40 -3.95
C ALA A 51 5.35 -1.76 -5.35
N HIS A 52 4.99 -2.55 -6.36
CA HIS A 52 4.70 -2.04 -7.70
C HIS A 52 3.54 -1.04 -7.70
N LEU A 53 2.43 -1.38 -7.03
CA LEU A 53 1.27 -0.49 -6.95
C LEU A 53 1.59 0.81 -6.21
N GLU A 54 2.31 0.74 -5.09
CA GLU A 54 2.66 1.91 -4.27
C GLU A 54 3.58 2.87 -5.04
N VAL A 55 4.59 2.34 -5.75
CA VAL A 55 5.48 3.14 -6.60
C VAL A 55 4.74 3.72 -7.81
N GLY A 56 3.83 2.97 -8.42
CA GLY A 56 3.02 3.49 -9.52
C GLY A 56 2.06 4.59 -9.07
N LEU A 57 1.36 4.38 -7.94
CA LEU A 57 0.38 5.33 -7.40
C LEU A 57 1.05 6.63 -6.97
N ARG A 58 2.18 6.56 -6.26
CA ARG A 58 2.92 7.76 -5.82
C ARG A 58 3.35 8.60 -7.02
N ASN A 59 3.89 7.97 -8.08
CA ASN A 59 4.40 8.69 -9.24
C ASN A 59 3.25 9.30 -10.05
N MET A 60 2.13 8.58 -10.17
CA MET A 60 0.93 9.09 -10.83
C MET A 60 0.36 10.31 -10.10
N TYR A 61 0.29 10.26 -8.77
CA TYR A 61 -0.22 11.38 -7.97
C TYR A 61 0.73 12.56 -7.92
N ASP A 62 2.03 12.29 -7.82
CA ASP A 62 3.07 13.31 -7.90
C ASP A 62 2.97 14.10 -9.20
N ALA A 63 2.93 13.40 -10.34
CA ALA A 63 2.77 14.02 -11.66
C ALA A 63 1.47 14.83 -11.77
N ALA A 64 0.35 14.34 -11.24
CA ALA A 64 -0.91 15.07 -11.24
C ALA A 64 -0.86 16.35 -10.38
N LEU A 65 -0.22 16.28 -9.22
CA LEU A 65 -0.10 17.41 -8.28
C LEU A 65 0.87 18.48 -8.75
N MET A 66 1.78 18.18 -9.70
CA MET A 66 2.62 19.20 -10.32
C MET A 66 1.80 20.31 -11.02
N GLY A 67 0.55 20.03 -11.41
CA GLY A 67 -0.37 21.05 -11.92
C GLY A 67 -0.80 22.11 -10.88
N ALA A 68 -0.50 21.91 -9.60
CA ALA A 68 -0.81 22.85 -8.51
C ALA A 68 0.31 23.85 -8.21
N VAL A 69 1.50 23.65 -8.78
CA VAL A 69 2.71 24.39 -8.40
C VAL A 69 2.52 25.89 -8.58
N ALA A 70 2.64 26.62 -7.47
CA ALA A 70 2.54 28.06 -7.43
C ALA A 70 3.77 28.72 -8.06
N ALA A 71 3.61 29.94 -8.57
CA ALA A 71 4.73 30.75 -9.00
C ALA A 71 5.74 30.93 -7.85
N GLY A 72 7.01 30.61 -8.11
CA GLY A 72 8.10 30.68 -7.12
C GLY A 72 8.40 29.34 -6.42
N ASP A 73 7.50 28.37 -6.47
CA ASP A 73 7.76 27.00 -6.03
C ASP A 73 8.24 26.13 -7.19
N ASN A 74 8.98 25.06 -6.89
CA ASN A 74 9.42 24.07 -7.90
C ASN A 74 8.63 22.76 -7.81
N HIS A 75 7.94 22.54 -6.69
CA HIS A 75 7.20 21.31 -6.45
C HIS A 75 5.97 21.53 -5.57
N TRP A 76 4.99 20.63 -5.64
CA TRP A 76 3.76 20.73 -4.83
C TRP A 76 3.97 20.54 -3.32
N LEU A 77 5.17 20.09 -2.94
CA LEU A 77 5.60 19.92 -1.56
C LEU A 77 6.23 21.19 -0.98
N ASP A 78 6.49 22.20 -1.80
CA ASP A 78 7.05 23.47 -1.38
C ASP A 78 5.99 24.33 -0.67
N ALA A 79 6.44 25.28 0.14
CA ALA A 79 5.62 25.89 1.18
C ALA A 79 4.34 26.53 0.63
N THR A 80 4.44 27.33 -0.44
CA THR A 80 3.31 28.07 -1.00
C THR A 80 2.26 27.12 -1.57
N THR A 81 2.71 26.11 -2.32
CA THR A 81 1.83 25.13 -2.97
C THR A 81 1.22 24.18 -1.96
N ALA A 82 2.00 23.69 -0.99
CA ALA A 82 1.52 22.81 0.07
C ALA A 82 0.46 23.52 0.94
N ASP A 83 0.64 24.80 1.26
CA ASP A 83 -0.37 25.56 2.01
C ASP A 83 -1.65 25.81 1.19
N ARG A 84 -1.56 25.91 -0.15
CA ARG A 84 -2.74 26.00 -1.03
C ARG A 84 -3.49 24.68 -1.18
N LEU A 85 -2.77 23.57 -1.38
CA LEU A 85 -3.35 22.23 -1.48
C LEU A 85 -3.92 21.74 -0.14
N PHE A 86 -3.23 22.08 0.95
CA PHE A 86 -3.56 21.64 2.30
C PHE A 86 -3.65 22.85 3.27
N PRO A 87 -4.68 23.70 3.17
CA PRO A 87 -4.83 24.85 4.06
C PRO A 87 -4.85 24.42 5.52
N ARG A 88 -4.00 25.05 6.35
CA ARG A 88 -3.82 24.70 7.78
C ARG A 88 -5.09 24.94 8.62
N SER A 89 -6.00 25.77 8.14
CA SER A 89 -7.30 26.04 8.77
C SER A 89 -8.28 24.86 8.67
N VAL A 90 -8.04 23.91 7.77
CA VAL A 90 -8.88 22.72 7.61
C VAL A 90 -8.38 21.61 8.54
N ALA A 91 -9.30 21.03 9.30
CA ALA A 91 -8.99 19.94 10.23
C ALA A 91 -8.22 18.78 9.55
N ASP A 92 -7.24 18.24 10.26
CA ASP A 92 -6.27 17.22 9.83
C ASP A 92 -5.31 17.60 8.70
N ASN A 93 -5.39 18.76 8.04
CA ASN A 93 -4.32 19.19 7.13
C ASN A 93 -3.00 19.43 7.88
N LEU A 94 -3.07 19.73 9.18
CA LEU A 94 -1.90 19.72 10.08
C LEU A 94 -1.20 18.35 10.11
N ARG A 95 -1.92 17.24 9.90
CA ARG A 95 -1.31 15.92 9.72
C ARG A 95 -0.54 15.87 8.40
N THR A 96 -1.12 16.31 7.29
CA THR A 96 -0.43 16.35 5.98
C THR A 96 0.86 17.16 6.06
N HIS A 97 0.82 18.34 6.68
CA HIS A 97 2.02 19.17 6.90
C HIS A 97 3.07 18.48 7.77
N ARG A 98 2.66 17.75 8.82
CA ARG A 98 3.57 16.94 9.64
C ARG A 98 4.17 15.77 8.87
N ASP A 99 3.39 15.12 8.02
CA ASP A 99 3.85 14.02 7.17
C ASP A 99 4.89 14.54 6.16
N ILE A 100 4.64 15.68 5.50
CA ILE A 100 5.59 16.35 4.60
C ILE A 100 6.88 16.74 5.33
N ALA A 101 6.77 17.33 6.52
CA ALA A 101 7.93 17.73 7.30
C ALA A 101 8.77 16.53 7.77
N THR A 102 8.11 15.44 8.17
CA THR A 102 8.75 14.17 8.55
C THR A 102 9.46 13.55 7.36
N ALA A 103 8.79 13.44 6.21
CA ALA A 103 9.37 12.94 4.97
C ALA A 103 10.61 13.75 4.55
N ARG A 104 10.54 15.09 4.62
CA ARG A 104 11.66 15.96 4.28
C ARG A 104 12.84 15.79 5.24
N ARG A 105 12.56 15.60 6.54
CA ARG A 105 13.58 15.30 7.54
C ARG A 105 14.29 13.98 7.25
N ASN A 106 13.53 12.91 7.03
CA ASN A 106 14.09 11.58 6.75
C ASN A 106 14.90 11.56 5.45
N ALA A 107 14.46 12.33 4.44
CA ALA A 107 15.17 12.46 3.18
C ALA A 107 16.52 13.21 3.28
N GLY A 108 16.84 13.83 4.42
CA GLY A 108 18.10 14.57 4.62
C GLY A 108 17.94 16.09 4.72
N GLY A 109 16.72 16.57 5.00
CA GLY A 109 16.44 17.99 5.26
C GLY A 109 16.06 18.79 4.01
N ASN A 110 16.14 20.12 4.10
CA ASN A 110 15.60 21.04 3.09
C ASN A 110 16.30 20.96 1.72
N ALA A 111 17.54 20.48 1.68
CA ALA A 111 18.30 20.28 0.44
C ALA A 111 18.07 18.89 -0.19
N ALA A 112 17.23 18.05 0.41
CA ALA A 112 16.97 16.72 -0.12
C ALA A 112 16.26 16.81 -1.49
N PRO A 113 16.69 16.01 -2.48
CA PRO A 113 15.98 15.91 -3.75
C PRO A 113 14.52 15.49 -3.53
N THR A 114 13.59 16.11 -4.25
CA THR A 114 12.15 15.89 -4.00
C THR A 114 11.72 14.45 -4.20
N GLY A 115 12.30 13.74 -5.16
CA GLY A 115 12.08 12.29 -5.34
C GLY A 115 12.43 11.46 -4.10
N LYS A 116 13.43 11.89 -3.30
CA LYS A 116 13.77 11.26 -2.03
C LYS A 116 12.73 11.56 -0.96
N VAL A 117 12.20 12.78 -0.91
CA VAL A 117 11.09 13.15 -0.01
C VAL A 117 9.83 12.33 -0.34
N ILE A 118 9.48 12.20 -1.63
CA ILE A 118 8.34 11.41 -2.09
C ILE A 118 8.46 9.94 -1.68
N ALA A 119 9.67 9.39 -1.73
CA ALA A 119 9.93 8.01 -1.35
C ALA A 119 9.73 7.71 0.15
N GLU A 120 9.72 8.73 1.01
CA GLU A 120 9.47 8.59 2.45
C GLU A 120 7.97 8.50 2.81
N PHE A 121 7.07 8.82 1.87
CA PHE A 121 5.64 8.70 2.10
C PHE A 121 5.18 7.25 2.03
N THR A 122 4.39 6.84 3.03
CA THR A 122 3.73 5.53 3.06
C THR A 122 2.58 5.45 2.07
N PHE A 123 2.19 4.23 1.67
CA PHE A 123 0.96 3.99 0.91
C PHE A 123 -0.27 4.71 1.49
N GLY A 124 -0.40 4.75 2.81
CA GLY A 124 -1.51 5.41 3.49
C GLY A 124 -1.60 6.91 3.24
N PHE A 125 -0.47 7.59 3.06
CA PHE A 125 -0.43 9.01 2.68
C PHE A 125 -1.08 9.23 1.30
N TRP A 126 -0.71 8.42 0.31
CA TRP A 126 -1.26 8.51 -1.03
C TRP A 126 -2.76 8.21 -1.04
N VAL A 127 -3.22 7.17 -0.33
CA VAL A 127 -4.65 6.88 -0.18
C VAL A 127 -5.40 8.05 0.48
N PHE A 128 -4.80 8.69 1.48
CA PHE A 128 -5.41 9.82 2.19
C PHE A 128 -5.73 11.02 1.28
N LEU A 129 -4.94 11.25 0.22
CA LEU A 129 -5.18 12.32 -0.75
C LEU A 129 -6.50 12.16 -1.53
N THR A 130 -7.09 10.96 -1.57
CA THR A 130 -8.39 10.71 -2.21
C THR A 130 -9.59 10.84 -1.26
N SER A 131 -9.35 11.15 0.02
CA SER A 131 -10.43 11.31 0.99
C SER A 131 -11.30 12.54 0.68
N ARG A 132 -12.55 12.51 1.14
CA ARG A 132 -13.56 13.56 0.85
C ARG A 132 -13.10 14.97 1.18
N ARG A 133 -12.26 15.15 2.20
CA ARG A 133 -11.75 16.47 2.61
C ARG A 133 -10.82 17.12 1.59
N HIS A 134 -10.09 16.29 0.84
CA HIS A 134 -9.17 16.74 -0.19
C HIS A 134 -9.89 16.91 -1.54
N GLU A 135 -11.21 16.69 -1.56
CA GLU A 135 -11.98 16.76 -2.78
C GLU A 135 -11.89 18.13 -3.49
N PRO A 136 -12.06 19.28 -2.80
CA PRO A 136 -12.09 20.58 -3.47
C PRO A 136 -10.74 21.06 -3.99
N LEU A 137 -9.64 20.75 -3.30
CA LEU A 137 -8.32 21.36 -3.55
C LEU A 137 -7.30 20.40 -4.17
N VAL A 138 -7.48 19.09 -4.01
CA VAL A 138 -6.54 18.07 -4.50
C VAL A 138 -7.20 17.19 -5.55
N TRP A 139 -8.37 16.62 -5.24
CA TRP A 139 -9.02 15.68 -6.15
C TRP A 139 -9.56 16.37 -7.40
N LEU A 140 -10.54 17.26 -7.26
CA LEU A 140 -11.24 17.86 -8.40
C LEU A 140 -10.28 18.63 -9.33
N PRO A 141 -9.34 19.44 -8.82
CA PRO A 141 -8.47 20.21 -9.71
C PRO A 141 -7.32 19.39 -10.29
N HIS A 142 -6.87 18.33 -9.62
CA HIS A 142 -5.63 17.62 -9.97
C HIS A 142 -5.82 16.11 -10.14
N LEU A 143 -6.08 15.36 -9.07
CA LEU A 143 -6.05 13.89 -9.14
C LEU A 143 -7.15 13.30 -10.04
N ALA A 144 -8.31 13.93 -10.14
CA ALA A 144 -9.41 13.45 -10.99
C ALA A 144 -9.00 13.34 -12.47
N GLN A 145 -8.04 14.14 -12.91
CA GLN A 145 -7.53 14.12 -14.29
C GLN A 145 -6.63 12.91 -14.58
N ALA A 146 -6.05 12.30 -13.54
CA ALA A 146 -5.25 11.08 -13.65
C ALA A 146 -6.12 9.82 -13.77
N TYR A 147 -7.44 9.94 -13.62
CA TYR A 147 -8.39 8.85 -13.71
C TYR A 147 -9.32 9.00 -14.93
N PRO A 148 -9.95 7.91 -15.40
CA PRO A 148 -10.99 7.99 -16.42
C PRO A 148 -12.09 8.97 -16.05
N ARG A 149 -12.67 9.62 -17.07
CA ARG A 149 -13.79 10.55 -16.89
C ARG A 149 -14.93 9.89 -16.10
N ALA A 150 -15.57 10.65 -15.22
CA ALA A 150 -16.64 10.19 -14.32
C ALA A 150 -16.24 9.11 -13.28
N THR A 151 -14.94 8.95 -12.99
CA THR A 151 -14.50 8.12 -11.86
C THR A 151 -15.11 8.61 -10.55
N ASN A 152 -15.81 7.72 -9.83
CA ASN A 152 -16.39 8.03 -8.54
C ASN A 152 -15.29 8.02 -7.45
N ARG A 153 -14.91 9.21 -6.96
CA ARG A 153 -13.91 9.37 -5.90
C ARG A 153 -14.19 8.51 -4.68
N GLY A 154 -15.44 8.46 -4.22
CA GLY A 154 -15.82 7.70 -3.02
C GLY A 154 -15.56 6.21 -3.18
N GLN A 155 -15.96 5.63 -4.30
CA GLN A 155 -15.70 4.22 -4.62
C GLN A 155 -14.21 3.95 -4.78
N LEU A 156 -13.47 4.84 -5.45
CA LEU A 156 -12.02 4.73 -5.57
C LEU A 156 -11.34 4.77 -4.20
N HIS A 157 -11.68 5.75 -3.36
CA HIS A 157 -11.13 5.91 -2.02
C HIS A 157 -11.37 4.66 -1.17
N ASN A 158 -12.58 4.11 -1.20
CA ASN A 158 -12.90 2.87 -0.49
C ASN A 158 -12.09 1.69 -1.03
N SER A 159 -11.94 1.57 -2.36
CA SER A 159 -11.16 0.51 -2.98
C SER A 159 -9.67 0.59 -2.60
N LEU A 160 -9.08 1.79 -2.58
CA LEU A 160 -7.72 2.04 -2.12
C LEU A 160 -7.58 1.82 -0.59
N GLY A 161 -8.59 2.20 0.19
CA GLY A 161 -8.65 1.95 1.64
C GLY A 161 -8.68 0.46 1.99
N ASP A 162 -9.43 -0.34 1.25
CA ASP A 162 -9.43 -1.80 1.38
C ASP A 162 -8.05 -2.40 1.09
N LEU A 163 -7.35 -1.87 0.06
CA LEU A 163 -5.98 -2.27 -0.26
C LEU A 163 -4.98 -1.84 0.82
N LEU A 164 -5.15 -0.65 1.41
CA LEU A 164 -4.32 -0.18 2.52
C LEU A 164 -4.48 -1.10 3.74
N ASN A 165 -5.72 -1.43 4.09
CA ASN A 165 -6.00 -2.37 5.17
C ASN A 165 -5.38 -3.74 4.88
N ALA A 166 -5.58 -4.27 3.67
CA ALA A 166 -4.98 -5.54 3.26
C ALA A 166 -3.44 -5.52 3.34
N ARG A 167 -2.80 -4.47 2.82
CA ARG A 167 -1.34 -4.28 2.88
C ARG A 167 -0.85 -4.28 4.32
N ASN A 168 -1.55 -3.58 5.22
CA ASN A 168 -1.18 -3.53 6.63
C ASN A 168 -1.28 -4.92 7.26
N ARG A 169 -2.37 -5.65 7.05
CA ARG A 169 -2.53 -7.03 7.55
C ARG A 169 -1.40 -7.95 7.08
N VAL A 170 -1.06 -7.86 5.79
CA VAL A 170 0.06 -8.61 5.19
C VAL A 170 1.40 -8.22 5.84
N ALA A 171 1.68 -6.92 6.00
CA ALA A 171 2.90 -6.41 6.62
C ALA A 171 3.00 -6.76 8.12
N HIS A 172 1.87 -6.96 8.80
CA HIS A 172 1.80 -7.46 10.19
C HIS A 172 1.86 -8.99 10.28
N HIS A 173 2.12 -9.69 9.17
CA HIS A 173 2.21 -11.14 9.07
C HIS A 173 0.93 -11.84 9.59
N GLU A 174 -0.24 -11.25 9.36
CA GLU A 174 -1.50 -11.92 9.66
C GLU A 174 -1.66 -13.20 8.82
N PRO A 175 -2.42 -14.20 9.32
CA PRO A 175 -2.70 -15.42 8.56
C PRO A 175 -3.30 -15.11 7.19
N ALA A 176 -2.59 -15.50 6.14
CA ALA A 176 -3.01 -15.39 4.77
C ALA A 176 -3.91 -16.56 4.39
N THR A 177 -4.85 -16.30 3.48
CA THR A 177 -5.75 -17.33 2.94
C THR A 177 -5.77 -17.25 1.42
N VAL A 178 -6.14 -18.35 0.78
CA VAL A 178 -6.25 -18.42 -0.69
C VAL A 178 -7.24 -17.38 -1.23
N SER A 179 -8.39 -17.22 -0.58
CA SER A 179 -9.41 -16.27 -1.00
C SER A 179 -8.94 -14.83 -0.85
N ALA A 180 -8.29 -14.50 0.27
CA ALA A 180 -7.74 -13.16 0.51
C ALA A 180 -6.62 -12.84 -0.49
N GLY A 181 -5.67 -13.76 -0.71
CA GLY A 181 -4.57 -13.57 -1.66
C GLY A 181 -5.08 -13.29 -3.08
N ARG A 182 -6.01 -14.12 -3.59
CA ARG A 182 -6.63 -13.91 -4.90
C ARG A 182 -7.45 -12.62 -5.00
N GLN A 183 -8.11 -12.20 -3.92
CA GLN A 183 -8.84 -10.95 -3.88
C GLN A 183 -7.90 -9.74 -3.92
N ILE A 184 -6.82 -9.77 -3.14
CA ILE A 184 -5.82 -8.70 -3.07
C ILE A 184 -5.16 -8.52 -4.43
N ILE A 185 -4.61 -9.57 -5.05
CA ILE A 185 -3.91 -9.45 -6.34
C ILE A 185 -4.85 -8.97 -7.46
N ARG A 186 -6.13 -9.36 -7.42
CA ARG A 186 -7.14 -8.86 -8.37
C ARG A 186 -7.38 -7.36 -8.20
N ARG A 187 -7.47 -6.89 -6.95
CA ARG A 187 -7.64 -5.47 -6.63
C ARG A 187 -6.39 -4.66 -6.97
N ILE A 188 -5.19 -5.19 -6.70
CA ILE A 188 -3.91 -4.59 -7.11
C ILE A 188 -3.88 -4.39 -8.63
N ARG A 189 -4.12 -5.45 -9.41
CA ARG A 189 -4.17 -5.35 -10.88
C ARG A 189 -5.26 -4.39 -11.35
N GLY A 190 -6.42 -4.37 -10.69
CA GLY A 190 -7.50 -3.43 -10.98
C GLY A 190 -7.07 -1.97 -10.82
N GLN A 191 -6.37 -1.64 -9.72
CA GLN A 191 -5.87 -0.29 -9.49
C GLN A 191 -4.68 0.06 -10.39
N ALA A 192 -3.80 -0.91 -10.66
CA ALA A 192 -2.66 -0.73 -11.56
C ALA A 192 -3.10 -0.29 -12.97
N ARG A 193 -4.25 -0.76 -13.45
CA ARG A 193 -4.81 -0.34 -14.75
C ARG A 193 -5.17 1.14 -14.83
N TYR A 194 -5.47 1.80 -13.71
CA TYR A 194 -5.65 3.25 -13.71
C TYR A 194 -4.32 3.99 -13.88
N ILE A 195 -3.22 3.41 -13.42
CA ILE A 195 -1.87 3.97 -13.57
C ILE A 195 -1.37 3.74 -15.00
N SER A 196 -1.32 2.48 -15.44
CA SER A 196 -1.12 2.12 -16.84
C SER A 196 -1.51 0.65 -17.09
N PRO A 197 -2.01 0.30 -18.30
CA PRO A 197 -2.22 -1.08 -18.70
C PRO A 197 -0.96 -1.94 -18.58
N GLU A 198 0.21 -1.39 -18.90
CA GLU A 198 1.50 -2.07 -18.90
C GLU A 198 1.93 -2.43 -17.48
N LEU A 199 1.67 -1.57 -16.47
CA LEU A 199 1.96 -1.90 -15.07
C LEU A 199 1.11 -3.08 -14.61
N ALA A 200 -0.17 -3.11 -14.98
CA ALA A 200 -1.04 -4.23 -14.64
C ALA A 200 -0.59 -5.55 -15.30
N GLN A 201 -0.12 -5.50 -16.55
CA GLN A 201 0.47 -6.65 -17.25
C GLN A 201 1.78 -7.08 -16.61
N HIS A 202 2.64 -6.13 -16.22
CA HIS A 202 3.91 -6.44 -15.56
C HIS A 202 3.68 -7.17 -14.24
N ILE A 203 2.78 -6.67 -13.38
CA ILE A 203 2.41 -7.34 -12.12
C ILE A 203 1.84 -8.73 -12.39
N ASP A 204 1.01 -8.89 -13.43
CA ASP A 204 0.46 -10.20 -13.79
C ASP A 204 1.54 -11.20 -14.19
N ALA A 205 2.56 -10.74 -14.93
CA ALA A 205 3.66 -11.58 -15.40
C ALA A 205 4.69 -11.91 -14.31
N THR A 206 4.86 -11.07 -13.30
CA THR A 206 5.89 -11.24 -12.25
C THR A 206 5.35 -11.74 -10.91
N SER A 207 4.05 -11.68 -10.68
CA SER A 207 3.44 -12.15 -9.43
C SER A 207 3.60 -13.65 -9.24
N THR A 208 4.06 -14.07 -8.06
CA THR A 208 4.19 -15.47 -7.66
C THR A 208 3.01 -15.95 -6.79
N VAL A 209 2.01 -15.09 -6.56
CA VAL A 209 0.88 -15.33 -5.64
C VAL A 209 0.13 -16.60 -6.00
N GLU A 210 -0.22 -16.80 -7.28
CA GLU A 210 -1.00 -17.97 -7.69
C GLU A 210 -0.19 -19.28 -7.59
N THR A 211 1.10 -19.24 -7.91
CA THR A 211 2.03 -20.37 -7.72
C THR A 211 2.09 -20.80 -6.26
N ILE A 212 2.24 -19.85 -5.34
CA ILE A 212 2.27 -20.14 -3.89
C ILE A 212 0.91 -20.67 -3.43
N ILE A 213 -0.20 -20.11 -3.92
CA ILE A 213 -1.55 -20.59 -3.58
C ILE A 213 -1.75 -22.06 -3.98
N GLN A 214 -1.22 -22.47 -5.12
CA GLN A 214 -1.30 -23.86 -5.60
C GLN A 214 -0.45 -24.83 -4.78
N SER A 215 0.61 -24.34 -4.12
CA SER A 215 1.49 -25.16 -3.27
C SER A 215 1.05 -25.23 -1.80
N ARG A 216 -0.24 -24.96 -1.50
CA ARG A 216 -0.74 -24.97 -0.12
C ARG A 216 -0.75 -26.40 0.46
N PRO A 217 -0.20 -26.62 1.68
CA PRO A 217 -0.21 -27.93 2.35
C PRO A 217 -1.56 -28.30 3.02
#